data_AF-A0A0Q7ALY3-F1
#
_entry.id   AF-A0A0Q7ALY3-F1
#
_cell.length_a   1.000
_cell.length_b   1.000
_cell.length_c   1.000
_cell.angle_alpha   90.00
_cell.angle_beta   90.00
_cell.angle_gamma   90.00
#
_symmetry.space_group_name_H-M   'P 1'
#
loop_
_entity.id
_entity.type
_entity.pdbx_description
1 polymer ?
#
loop_
_entity_poly.entity_id
_entity_poly.type
_entity_poly.pdbx_seq_one_letter_code
_entity_poly.pdbx_strand_id
1 'polypeptide(L)'
;MPGHGAYIDLDGSSADAGLLSRSFMLTAGVEYTASFDLAGSHRGSTESGTVTFGAASLTYQIASATDFAGYVLTFTPGTTGDYALTFQNAGGDNVGALLDNVAISFTSAVPEPGVWALTLAGLLVVGLRSRRSR
;
A
#
# COMPACT_ATOMS: atom_id res chain seq x y z
N MET A 1 -7.74 18.85 -10.05
CA MET A 1 -6.42 19.10 -9.40
C MET A 1 -6.60 19.44 -7.92
N PRO A 2 -5.97 18.71 -6.99
CA PRO A 2 -5.95 19.04 -5.57
C PRO A 2 -5.24 20.39 -5.41
N GLY A 3 -5.90 21.34 -4.76
CA GLY A 3 -5.47 22.75 -4.70
C GLY A 3 -4.17 23.03 -3.93
N HIS A 4 -3.41 21.99 -3.56
CA HIS A 4 -2.17 22.10 -2.76
C HIS A 4 -0.88 21.78 -3.55
N GLY A 5 -0.94 21.29 -4.80
CA GLY A 5 0.23 21.13 -5.66
C GLY A 5 1.31 20.15 -5.18
N ALA A 6 1.00 19.33 -4.17
CA ALA A 6 1.90 18.33 -3.61
C ALA A 6 1.63 16.97 -4.27
N TYR A 7 2.24 16.72 -5.42
CA TYR A 7 2.20 15.45 -6.14
C TYR A 7 3.50 15.26 -6.91
N ILE A 8 3.74 14.03 -7.35
CA ILE A 8 4.91 13.69 -8.16
C ILE A 8 4.48 13.53 -9.61
N ASP A 9 5.19 14.20 -10.51
CA ASP A 9 5.19 13.90 -11.95
C ASP A 9 6.07 12.67 -12.22
N LEU A 10 5.49 11.60 -12.77
CA LEU A 10 6.18 10.32 -12.97
C LEU A 10 7.11 10.24 -14.19
N ASP A 11 7.14 11.24 -15.08
CA ASP A 11 8.03 11.21 -16.25
C ASP A 11 9.34 11.99 -16.01
N GLY A 12 9.27 13.06 -15.23
CA GLY A 12 10.41 13.93 -14.97
C GLY A 12 10.68 14.89 -16.12
N SER A 13 11.95 15.12 -16.48
CA SER A 13 12.34 16.22 -17.39
C SER A 13 13.25 15.82 -18.55
N SER A 14 13.58 14.54 -18.71
CA SER A 14 14.54 14.03 -19.71
C SER A 14 13.91 13.38 -20.94
N ALA A 15 12.57 13.40 -21.07
CA ALA A 15 11.85 12.57 -22.04
C ALA A 15 11.98 11.04 -21.83
N ASP A 16 12.61 10.64 -20.73
CA ASP A 16 12.88 9.26 -20.36
C ASP A 16 12.47 9.09 -18.90
N ALA A 17 11.35 8.39 -18.69
CA ALA A 17 10.71 8.26 -17.40
C ALA A 17 11.60 7.49 -16.42
N GLY A 18 11.82 8.11 -15.26
CA GLY A 18 12.49 7.44 -14.15
C GLY A 18 11.62 6.35 -13.50
N LEU A 19 12.28 5.44 -12.77
CA LEU A 19 11.60 4.52 -11.87
C LEU A 19 11.55 5.12 -10.46
N LEU A 20 10.36 5.51 -10.00
CA LEU A 20 10.16 5.84 -8.59
C LEU A 20 9.97 4.53 -7.82
N SER A 21 10.81 4.26 -6.83
CA SER A 21 10.74 3.01 -6.07
C SER A 21 11.03 3.19 -4.59
N ARG A 22 10.39 2.35 -3.77
CA ARG A 22 10.72 2.15 -2.37
C ARG A 22 10.63 0.67 -2.01
N SER A 23 11.65 0.17 -1.31
CA SER A 23 11.67 -1.20 -0.80
C SER A 23 11.20 -1.26 0.65
N PHE A 24 10.53 -2.37 0.98
CA PHE A 24 10.00 -2.66 2.31
C PHE A 24 10.37 -4.10 2.68
N MET A 25 10.76 -4.29 3.93
CA MET A 25 10.93 -5.63 4.48
C MET A 25 9.53 -6.19 4.81
N LEU A 26 9.10 -7.20 4.07
CA LEU A 26 7.79 -7.82 4.22
C LEU A 26 7.93 -9.23 4.80
N THR A 27 6.92 -9.68 5.54
CA THR A 27 6.87 -10.99 6.17
C THR A 27 6.13 -11.99 5.27
N ALA A 28 6.67 -13.20 5.13
CA ALA A 28 6.01 -14.29 4.41
C ALA A 28 4.59 -14.53 4.94
N GLY A 29 3.63 -14.70 4.03
CA GLY A 29 2.23 -15.05 4.35
C GLY A 29 1.37 -13.92 4.91
N VAL A 30 1.91 -12.71 5.09
CA VAL A 30 1.12 -11.51 5.44
C VAL A 30 0.64 -10.83 4.16
N GLU A 31 -0.66 -10.56 4.05
CA GLU A 31 -1.20 -9.78 2.94
C GLU A 31 -0.98 -8.29 3.21
N TYR A 32 -0.30 -7.63 2.27
CA TYR A 32 -0.06 -6.19 2.27
C TYR A 32 -0.88 -5.53 1.17
N THR A 33 -1.37 -4.33 1.46
CA THR A 33 -2.12 -3.49 0.52
C THR A 33 -1.36 -2.20 0.29
N ALA A 34 -0.92 -1.98 -0.95
CA ALA A 34 -0.42 -0.69 -1.41
C ALA A 34 -1.58 0.10 -2.01
N SER A 35 -1.83 1.29 -1.48
CA SER A 35 -2.81 2.26 -2.00
C SER A 35 -2.10 3.51 -2.48
N PHE A 36 -2.62 4.12 -3.54
CA PHE A 36 -2.07 5.33 -4.13
C PHE A 36 -3.12 6.00 -5.01
N ASP A 37 -2.99 7.30 -5.22
CA ASP A 37 -3.87 8.05 -6.12
C ASP A 37 -3.11 8.41 -7.40
N LEU A 38 -3.75 8.20 -8.57
CA LEU A 38 -3.25 8.68 -9.86
C LEU A 38 -4.22 9.65 -10.51
N ALA A 39 -3.67 10.68 -11.15
CA ALA A 39 -4.39 11.58 -12.04
C ALA A 39 -3.70 11.68 -13.40
N GLY A 40 -4.42 12.22 -14.38
CA GLY A 40 -3.83 12.60 -15.67
C GLY A 40 -2.80 13.72 -15.51
N SER A 41 -2.08 14.02 -16.60
CA SER A 41 -1.05 15.06 -16.58
C SER A 41 -1.58 16.50 -16.49
N HIS A 42 -2.85 16.71 -16.85
CA HIS A 42 -3.49 18.01 -17.08
C HIS A 42 -2.69 18.94 -18.01
N ARG A 43 -1.86 18.36 -18.88
CA ARG A 43 -0.96 19.04 -19.83
C ARG A 43 -1.20 18.68 -21.29
N GLY A 44 -2.34 18.07 -21.60
CA GLY A 44 -2.80 17.76 -22.96
C GLY A 44 -2.43 16.37 -23.50
N SER A 45 -1.76 15.54 -22.69
CA SER A 45 -1.28 14.19 -23.04
C SER A 45 -2.04 13.08 -22.31
N THR A 46 -2.11 11.89 -22.91
CA THR A 46 -2.60 10.68 -22.23
C THR A 46 -1.41 9.91 -21.69
N GLU A 47 -1.47 9.58 -20.41
CA GLU A 47 -0.37 8.97 -19.69
C GLU A 47 -0.55 7.48 -19.55
N SER A 48 0.53 6.72 -19.61
CA SER A 48 0.49 5.27 -19.42
C SER A 48 1.72 4.79 -18.67
N GLY A 49 1.59 3.67 -17.97
CA GLY A 49 2.69 3.17 -17.16
C GLY A 49 2.32 1.94 -16.36
N THR A 50 3.22 1.56 -15.47
CA THR A 50 3.09 0.36 -14.64
C THR A 50 3.41 0.67 -13.18
N VAL A 51 2.58 0.15 -12.28
CA VAL A 51 2.83 0.10 -10.84
C VAL A 51 3.05 -1.36 -10.46
N THR A 52 4.12 -1.66 -9.72
CA THR A 52 4.39 -3.02 -9.23
C THR A 52 4.55 -3.03 -7.72
N PHE A 53 4.06 -4.09 -7.05
CA PHE A 53 4.29 -4.33 -5.63
C PHE A 53 4.61 -5.81 -5.42
N GLY A 54 5.89 -6.12 -5.21
CA GLY A 54 6.36 -7.49 -5.23
C GLY A 54 6.09 -8.17 -6.59
N ALA A 55 5.25 -9.20 -6.60
CA ALA A 55 4.82 -9.88 -7.83
C ALA A 55 3.51 -9.34 -8.42
N ALA A 56 2.81 -8.43 -7.71
CA ALA A 56 1.59 -7.82 -8.19
C ALA A 56 1.91 -6.65 -9.14
N SER A 57 1.09 -6.46 -10.18
CA SER A 57 1.29 -5.42 -11.18
C SER A 57 -0.04 -4.82 -11.64
N LEU A 58 -0.05 -3.51 -11.87
CA LEU A 58 -1.14 -2.73 -12.44
C LEU A 58 -0.59 -1.89 -13.59
N THR A 59 -1.13 -2.05 -14.79
CA THR A 59 -0.89 -1.13 -15.90
C THR A 59 -1.99 -0.08 -15.95
N TYR A 60 -1.64 1.19 -16.17
CA TYR A 60 -2.62 2.27 -16.30
C TYR A 60 -2.53 2.96 -17.66
N GLN A 61 -3.64 3.56 -18.08
CA GLN A 61 -3.74 4.53 -19.15
C GLN A 61 -4.76 5.60 -18.73
N ILE A 62 -4.33 6.84 -18.55
CA ILE A 62 -5.09 7.91 -17.90
C ILE A 62 -5.15 9.13 -18.83
N ALA A 63 -6.36 9.59 -19.15
CA ALA A 63 -6.55 10.75 -20.00
C ALA A 63 -6.11 12.03 -19.28
N SER A 64 -5.66 13.04 -20.05
CA SER A 64 -5.03 14.24 -19.47
C SER A 64 -5.84 14.94 -18.39
N ALA A 65 -7.15 15.05 -18.56
CA ALA A 65 -8.03 15.80 -17.66
C ALA A 65 -8.63 14.96 -16.52
N THR A 66 -8.22 13.70 -16.38
CA THR A 66 -8.74 12.81 -15.32
C THR A 66 -8.23 13.28 -13.96
N ASP A 67 -9.16 13.61 -13.05
CA ASP A 67 -8.86 13.92 -11.66
C ASP A 67 -8.31 12.69 -10.90
N PHE A 68 -7.72 12.93 -9.72
CA PHE A 68 -7.18 11.85 -8.88
C PHE A 68 -8.23 10.80 -8.56
N ALA A 69 -7.85 9.54 -8.80
CA ALA A 69 -8.61 8.36 -8.44
C ALA A 69 -7.72 7.40 -7.65
N GLY A 70 -8.33 6.70 -6.69
CA GLY A 70 -7.63 5.74 -5.84
C GLY A 70 -7.45 4.38 -6.51
N TYR A 71 -6.25 3.83 -6.35
CA TYR A 71 -5.85 2.52 -6.86
C TYR A 71 -5.28 1.67 -5.72
N VAL A 72 -5.38 0.35 -5.89
CA VAL A 72 -4.94 -0.64 -4.91
C VAL A 72 -4.22 -1.80 -5.57
N LEU A 73 -3.10 -2.20 -4.99
CA LEU A 73 -2.39 -3.46 -5.28
C LEU A 73 -2.23 -4.26 -3.99
N THR A 74 -2.67 -5.51 -4.01
CA THR A 74 -2.46 -6.45 -2.90
C THR A 74 -1.34 -7.43 -3.22
N PHE A 75 -0.52 -7.74 -2.23
CA PHE A 75 0.59 -8.67 -2.37
C PHE A 75 0.83 -9.44 -1.07
N THR A 76 0.95 -10.76 -1.19
CA THR A 76 1.30 -11.67 -0.09
C THR A 76 2.64 -12.33 -0.40
N PRO A 77 3.73 -11.98 0.29
CA PRO A 77 5.05 -12.55 0.05
C PRO A 77 5.08 -14.06 0.32
N GLY A 78 5.70 -14.83 -0.58
CA GLY A 78 5.98 -16.25 -0.34
C GLY A 78 7.15 -16.48 0.64
N THR A 79 8.03 -15.48 0.78
CA THR A 79 9.22 -15.51 1.64
C THR A 79 9.37 -14.17 2.35
N THR A 80 9.95 -14.15 3.55
CA THR A 80 10.28 -12.89 4.24
C THR A 80 11.49 -12.26 3.57
N GLY A 81 11.42 -10.97 3.25
CA GLY A 81 12.51 -10.28 2.56
C GLY A 81 12.14 -8.89 2.07
N ASP A 82 13.04 -8.29 1.30
CA ASP A 82 12.84 -6.98 0.69
C ASP A 82 12.00 -7.09 -0.59
N TYR A 83 10.92 -6.32 -0.65
CA TYR A 83 10.06 -6.20 -1.82
C TYR A 83 9.88 -4.73 -2.19
N ALA A 84 9.90 -4.43 -3.48
CA ALA A 84 9.75 -3.08 -4.00
C ALA A 84 8.29 -2.77 -4.33
N LEU A 85 7.86 -1.55 -3.98
CA LEU A 85 6.80 -0.83 -4.66
C LEU A 85 7.44 0.08 -5.70
N THR A 86 6.98 0.02 -6.95
CA THR A 86 7.52 0.82 -8.05
C THR A 86 6.42 1.53 -8.82
N PHE A 87 6.71 2.73 -9.30
CA PHE A 87 5.88 3.50 -10.22
C PHE A 87 6.74 3.89 -11.41
N GLN A 88 6.29 3.55 -12.62
CA GLN A 88 7.01 3.84 -13.85
C GLN A 88 6.04 4.39 -14.90
N ASN A 89 6.26 5.62 -15.37
CA ASN A 89 5.60 6.13 -16.57
C ASN A 89 6.25 5.51 -17.82
N ALA A 90 5.53 5.49 -18.94
CA ALA A 90 6.04 4.99 -20.19
C ALA A 90 7.16 5.86 -20.79
N GLY A 91 7.19 7.15 -20.46
CA GLY A 91 8.15 8.10 -21.02
C GLY A 91 7.77 8.61 -22.40
N GLY A 92 8.74 9.25 -23.06
CA GLY A 92 8.62 9.79 -24.41
C GLY A 92 8.42 11.30 -24.46
N ASP A 93 8.13 11.94 -23.32
CA ASP A 93 8.07 13.38 -23.14
C ASP A 93 8.39 13.76 -21.67
N ASN A 94 8.20 15.03 -21.31
CA ASN A 94 8.46 15.52 -19.94
C ASN A 94 7.17 15.71 -19.13
N VAL A 95 6.18 14.86 -19.40
CA VAL A 95 4.83 14.99 -18.88
C VAL A 95 4.31 13.63 -18.47
N GLY A 96 4.24 13.37 -17.17
CA GLY A 96 3.72 12.11 -16.66
C GLY A 96 2.37 12.17 -15.97
N ALA A 97 1.88 10.99 -15.64
CA ALA A 97 0.79 10.83 -14.68
C ALA A 97 1.22 11.39 -13.32
N LEU A 98 0.26 11.93 -12.58
CA LEU A 98 0.51 12.55 -11.30
C LEU A 98 0.21 11.56 -10.18
N LEU A 99 1.16 11.36 -9.27
CA LEU A 99 1.09 10.43 -8.15
C LEU A 99 0.97 11.18 -6.83
N ASP A 100 0.04 10.74 -5.98
CA ASP A 100 -0.10 11.23 -4.60
C ASP A 100 -0.59 10.10 -3.65
N ASN A 101 -0.57 10.38 -2.34
CA ASN A 101 -1.23 9.60 -1.29
C ASN A 101 -0.81 8.12 -1.24
N VAL A 102 0.48 7.85 -1.46
CA VAL A 102 1.04 6.49 -1.42
C VAL A 102 1.12 5.97 0.02
N ALA A 103 0.44 4.86 0.30
CA ALA A 103 0.47 4.19 1.59
C ALA A 103 0.59 2.67 1.42
N ILE A 104 1.22 2.03 2.41
CA ILE A 104 1.23 0.58 2.57
C ILE A 104 0.61 0.24 3.91
N SER A 105 -0.31 -0.71 3.90
CA SER A 105 -0.98 -1.22 5.09
C SER A 105 -1.01 -2.74 5.09
N PHE A 106 -1.17 -3.33 6.25
CA PHE A 106 -1.45 -4.75 6.43
C PHE A 106 -2.31 -4.91 7.68
N THR A 107 -3.17 -5.93 7.69
CA THR A 107 -3.89 -6.33 8.88
C THR A 107 -3.11 -7.47 9.54
N SER A 108 -2.37 -7.17 10.61
CA SER A 108 -1.92 -8.25 11.49
C SER A 108 -3.17 -8.83 12.14
N ALA A 109 -3.43 -10.12 11.94
CA ALA A 109 -4.27 -10.85 12.87
C ALA A 109 -3.54 -10.84 14.21
N VAL A 110 -3.81 -9.82 15.05
CA VAL A 110 -3.37 -9.82 16.44
C VAL A 110 -4.16 -10.95 17.08
N PRO A 111 -3.53 -12.06 17.48
CA PRO A 111 -4.25 -13.09 18.22
C PRO A 111 -4.85 -12.40 19.43
N GLU A 112 -6.15 -12.57 19.68
CA GLU A 112 -6.76 -11.98 20.87
C GLU A 112 -5.87 -12.33 22.05
N PRO A 113 -5.39 -11.32 22.80
CA PRO A 113 -4.48 -11.59 23.89
C PRO A 113 -5.18 -12.59 24.80
N GLY A 114 -4.44 -13.56 25.36
CA GLY A 114 -4.96 -14.63 26.21
C GLY A 114 -5.70 -14.15 27.47
N VAL A 115 -6.13 -12.89 27.54
CA VAL A 115 -7.07 -12.28 28.46
C VAL A 115 -8.27 -13.18 28.71
N TRP A 116 -8.87 -13.82 27.70
CA TRP A 116 -9.96 -14.78 27.96
C TRP A 116 -9.48 -16.01 28.73
N ALA A 117 -8.33 -16.56 28.36
CA ALA A 117 -7.73 -17.68 29.09
C ALA A 117 -7.33 -17.29 30.51
N LEU A 118 -6.80 -16.08 30.73
CA LEU A 118 -6.39 -15.56 32.03
C LEU A 118 -7.57 -15.11 32.89
N THR A 119 -8.63 -14.55 32.31
CA THR A 119 -9.87 -14.20 33.03
C THR A 119 -10.60 -15.47 33.46
N LEU A 120 -10.73 -16.47 32.58
CA LEU A 120 -11.28 -17.78 32.94
C LEU A 120 -10.43 -18.48 33.99
N ALA A 121 -9.09 -18.47 33.85
CA ALA A 121 -8.18 -19.03 34.85
C ALA A 121 -8.30 -18.30 36.20
N GLY A 122 -8.37 -16.97 36.19
CA GLY A 122 -8.55 -16.15 37.39
C GLY A 122 -9.88 -16.42 38.09
N LEU A 123 -10.98 -16.50 37.33
CA LEU A 123 -12.31 -16.83 37.86
C LEU A 123 -12.38 -18.26 38.40
N LEU A 124 -11.70 -19.22 37.75
CA LEU A 124 -11.57 -20.59 38.25
C LEU A 124 -10.82 -20.62 39.59
N VAL A 125 -9.70 -19.90 39.72
CA VAL A 125 -8.93 -19.81 40.97
C VAL A 125 -9.79 -19.19 42.08
N VAL A 126 -10.50 -18.10 41.80
CA VAL A 126 -11.40 -17.45 42.76
C VAL A 126 -12.56 -18.37 43.17
N GLY A 127 -13.18 -19.06 42.20
CA GLY A 127 -14.26 -20.02 42.45
C GLY A 127 -13.83 -21.25 43.27
N LEU A 128 -12.63 -21.78 43.00
CA LEU A 128 -12.05 -22.88 43.78
C LEU A 128 -11.68 -22.45 45.20
N ARG A 129 -11.23 -21.20 45.38
CA ARG A 129 -10.89 -20.65 46.69
C ARG A 129 -12.14 -20.38 47.55
N SER A 130 -13.20 -19.83 46.97
CA SER A 130 -14.46 -19.53 47.68
C SER A 130 -15.24 -20.77 48.12
N ARG A 131 -15.06 -21.91 47.43
CA ARG A 131 -15.61 -23.22 47.82
C ARG A 131 -14.96 -23.84 49.05
N ARG A 132 -13.72 -23.47 49.36
CA ARG A 132 -12.96 -24.02 50.51
C ARG A 132 -13.11 -23.19 51.78
N SER A 133 -13.68 -21.98 51.67
CA SER A 133 -13.95 -21.08 52.78
C SER A 133 -15.40 -21.15 53.29
N ARG A 134 -16.20 -22.10 52.78
CA ARG A 134 -17.52 -22.48 53.28
C ARG A 134 -17.40 -23.86 53.91
#